data_AF-A0A6C0I7J1-F1
#
_entry.id   AF-A0A6C0I7J1-F1
#
_cell.length_a   1.000
_cell.length_b   1.000
_cell.length_c   1.000
_cell.angle_alpha   90.00
_cell.angle_beta   90.00
_cell.angle_gamma   90.00
#
_symmetry.space_group_name_H-M   'P 1'
#
loop_
_entity.id
_entity.type
_entity.pdbx_description
1 polymer ?
#
loop_
_entity_poly.entity_id
_entity_poly.type
_entity_poly.pdbx_seq_one_letter_code
_entity_poly.pdbx_strand_id
1 'polypeptide(L)'
;MNTTEQDTSITNKGNNSNVCNELNSIKYKSMLINGSSWNEPKSASNLTNLDKFLENEKISNSNEPWSKLDKTAKTRKLLSFAEKYKTEQNLSDAEYSKLVAFFKECLDKKKLQRVKDVVYDKETGEIKELPALHFNKPTIHFTLKNIDKRVSTIKSLAPKKKSGTAKNTSVNDSDSD
;
A
#
# COMPACT_ATOMS: atom_id res chain seq x y z
N MET A 1 25.20 69.86 -23.17
CA MET A 1 24.50 71.15 -23.33
C MET A 1 23.50 71.02 -24.48
N ASN A 2 22.25 71.35 -24.16
CA ASN A 2 21.08 71.63 -25.01
C ASN A 2 20.46 70.50 -25.86
N THR A 3 19.49 69.83 -25.23
CA THR A 3 18.03 69.88 -25.51
C THR A 3 17.58 70.35 -26.90
N THR A 4 16.78 69.50 -27.57
CA THR A 4 15.36 69.77 -27.90
C THR A 4 14.66 68.45 -28.23
N GLU A 5 13.80 67.99 -27.31
CA GLU A 5 12.62 67.17 -27.63
C GLU A 5 11.53 68.11 -28.17
N GLN A 6 10.69 67.63 -29.10
CA GLN A 6 9.22 67.55 -28.98
C GLN A 6 8.60 67.06 -30.30
N ASP A 7 8.15 65.81 -30.24
CA ASP A 7 6.85 65.27 -30.67
C ASP A 7 5.93 66.11 -31.60
N THR A 8 5.46 65.50 -32.70
CA THR A 8 4.02 65.22 -32.95
C THR A 8 3.79 64.55 -34.32
N SER A 9 3.43 63.26 -34.26
CA SER A 9 2.25 62.59 -34.86
C SER A 9 1.89 62.64 -36.39
N ILE A 10 1.37 61.46 -36.84
CA ILE A 10 0.36 61.21 -37.92
C ILE A 10 0.82 60.47 -39.21
N THR A 11 0.63 59.13 -39.18
CA THR A 11 -0.21 58.30 -40.09
C THR A 11 0.30 57.73 -41.44
N ASN A 12 0.45 56.40 -41.41
CA ASN A 12 0.07 55.34 -42.38
C ASN A 12 0.91 54.92 -43.61
N LYS A 13 1.11 53.59 -43.64
CA LYS A 13 0.93 52.64 -44.76
C LYS A 13 2.19 52.22 -45.55
N GLY A 14 2.53 50.92 -45.46
CA GLY A 14 3.47 50.30 -46.40
C GLY A 14 3.97 48.88 -46.08
N ASN A 15 3.08 47.89 -46.14
CA ASN A 15 3.33 46.50 -46.59
C ASN A 15 4.40 45.63 -45.90
N ASN A 16 3.96 44.87 -44.89
CA ASN A 16 4.57 43.58 -44.50
C ASN A 16 4.31 42.53 -45.60
N SER A 17 5.07 42.55 -46.69
CA SER A 17 5.03 41.56 -47.76
C SER A 17 6.23 40.61 -47.69
N ASN A 18 6.32 39.84 -46.61
CA ASN A 18 7.03 38.56 -46.62
C ASN A 18 6.48 37.61 -45.54
N VAL A 19 5.15 37.49 -45.47
CA VAL A 19 4.56 36.27 -44.91
C VAL A 19 4.97 35.16 -45.86
N CYS A 20 6.02 34.45 -45.44
CA CYS A 20 6.74 33.40 -46.15
C CYS A 20 5.80 32.60 -47.08
N ASN A 21 6.01 32.69 -48.39
CA ASN A 21 5.22 31.95 -49.37
C ASN A 21 5.28 30.43 -49.11
N GLU A 22 6.36 29.95 -48.49
CA GLU A 22 6.47 28.56 -48.03
C GLU A 22 5.46 28.25 -46.92
N LEU A 23 5.22 29.15 -45.95
CA LEU A 23 4.22 28.95 -44.91
C LEU A 23 2.81 28.83 -45.49
N ASN A 24 2.49 29.60 -46.54
CA ASN A 24 1.20 29.46 -47.22
C ASN A 24 1.09 28.11 -47.94
N SER A 25 2.15 27.66 -48.61
CA SER A 25 2.14 26.34 -49.26
C SER A 25 2.09 25.17 -48.26
N ILE A 26 2.80 25.28 -47.13
CA ILE A 26 2.84 24.29 -46.07
C ILE A 26 1.48 24.24 -45.36
N LYS A 27 0.88 25.40 -45.10
CA LYS A 27 -0.47 25.49 -44.50
C LYS A 27 -1.52 24.88 -45.41
N TYR A 28 -1.46 25.16 -46.72
CA TYR A 28 -2.39 24.60 -47.70
C TYR A 28 -2.20 23.08 -47.86
N LYS A 29 -0.94 22.61 -48.01
CA LYS A 29 -0.62 21.18 -48.09
C LYS A 29 -1.03 20.43 -46.82
N SER A 30 -0.85 21.03 -45.64
CA SER A 30 -1.28 20.47 -44.36
C SER A 30 -2.82 20.42 -44.24
N MET A 31 -3.52 21.46 -44.70
CA MET A 31 -4.99 21.52 -44.71
C MET A 31 -5.64 20.46 -45.62
N LEU A 32 -5.02 20.16 -46.78
CA LEU A 32 -5.50 19.10 -47.67
C LEU A 32 -5.28 17.69 -47.11
N ILE A 33 -4.22 17.47 -46.32
CA ILE A 33 -3.87 16.16 -45.76
C ILE A 33 -4.62 15.89 -44.45
N ASN A 34 -4.86 16.92 -43.64
CA ASN A 34 -5.47 16.81 -42.32
C ASN A 34 -6.86 17.45 -42.33
N GLY A 35 -7.82 16.93 -43.11
CA GLY A 35 -9.19 17.45 -43.30
C GLY A 35 -10.08 17.64 -42.06
N SER A 36 -9.50 17.64 -40.85
CA SER A 36 -10.09 18.05 -39.59
C SER A 36 -9.44 19.36 -39.16
N SER A 37 -10.25 20.39 -38.89
CA SER A 37 -9.80 21.67 -38.35
C SER A 37 -8.78 21.47 -37.24
N TRP A 38 -7.72 22.29 -37.25
CA TRP A 38 -6.87 22.47 -36.10
C TRP A 38 -7.75 22.97 -34.95
N ASN A 39 -8.24 22.04 -34.15
CA ASN A 39 -8.91 22.35 -32.91
C ASN A 39 -7.82 22.85 -31.98
N GLU A 40 -7.90 24.13 -31.64
CA GLU A 40 -7.12 24.76 -30.59
C GLU A 40 -6.99 23.80 -29.39
N PRO A 41 -5.79 23.62 -28.80
CA PRO A 41 -5.59 22.62 -27.77
C PRO A 41 -6.59 22.88 -26.65
N LYS A 42 -7.52 21.95 -26.47
CA LYS A 42 -8.54 21.96 -25.42
C LYS A 42 -7.83 21.85 -24.05
N SER A 43 -7.18 22.92 -23.59
CA SER A 43 -6.37 22.90 -22.37
C SER A 43 -7.23 22.59 -21.14
N ALA A 44 -8.50 23.03 -21.13
CA ALA A 44 -9.46 22.72 -20.08
C ALA A 44 -9.83 21.22 -20.00
N SER A 45 -9.92 20.51 -21.12
CA SER A 45 -10.23 19.06 -21.11
C SER A 45 -9.04 18.20 -20.65
N ASN A 46 -7.82 18.71 -20.83
CA ASN A 46 -6.62 18.02 -20.37
C ASN A 46 -6.45 18.17 -18.85
N LEU A 47 -6.81 19.32 -18.27
CA LEU A 47 -6.79 19.52 -16.81
C LEU A 47 -7.81 18.63 -16.09
N THR A 48 -9.04 18.51 -16.60
CA THR A 48 -10.04 17.62 -15.98
C THR A 48 -9.69 16.15 -16.12
N ASN A 49 -9.04 15.75 -17.23
CA ASN A 49 -8.54 14.40 -17.41
C ASN A 49 -7.35 14.11 -16.48
N LEU A 50 -6.46 15.09 -16.29
CA LEU A 50 -5.36 15.01 -15.34
C LEU A 50 -5.87 14.85 -13.90
N ASP A 51 -6.81 15.70 -13.48
CA ASP A 51 -7.42 15.59 -12.15
C ASP A 51 -8.08 14.22 -11.95
N LYS A 52 -8.85 13.75 -12.94
CA LYS A 52 -9.46 12.43 -12.89
C LYS A 52 -8.42 11.30 -12.83
N PHE A 53 -7.30 11.42 -13.54
CA PHE A 53 -6.21 10.46 -13.49
C PHE A 53 -5.56 10.43 -12.10
N LEU A 54 -5.26 11.60 -11.54
CA LEU A 54 -4.68 11.74 -10.20
C LEU A 54 -5.64 11.24 -9.11
N GLU A 55 -6.93 11.52 -9.23
CA GLU A 55 -7.96 10.98 -8.33
C GLU A 55 -8.03 9.45 -8.42
N ASN A 56 -8.05 8.89 -9.63
CA ASN A 56 -8.05 7.44 -9.82
C ASN A 56 -6.78 6.80 -9.24
N GLU A 57 -5.62 7.42 -9.41
CA GLU A 57 -4.35 6.93 -8.86
C GLU A 57 -4.38 6.97 -7.32
N LYS A 58 -4.83 8.09 -6.74
CA LYS A 58 -5.03 8.23 -5.29
C LYS A 58 -5.99 7.19 -4.72
N ILE A 59 -7.10 6.93 -5.40
CA ILE A 59 -8.07 5.90 -5.02
C ILE A 59 -7.45 4.51 -5.13
N SER A 60 -6.71 4.24 -6.21
CA SER A 60 -6.05 2.95 -6.42
C SER A 60 -4.96 2.66 -5.37
N ASN A 61 -4.23 3.69 -4.93
CA ASN A 61 -3.23 3.62 -3.88
C ASN A 61 -3.87 3.46 -2.49
N SER A 62 -5.08 3.99 -2.28
CA SER A 62 -5.83 3.79 -1.04
C SER A 62 -6.40 2.37 -0.93
N ASN A 63 -6.79 1.78 -2.06
CA ASN A 63 -7.46 0.48 -2.11
C ASN A 63 -6.50 -0.70 -2.37
N GLU A 64 -5.24 -0.52 -1.99
CA GLU A 64 -4.25 -1.57 -2.18
C GLU A 64 -4.58 -2.83 -1.35
N PRO A 65 -4.44 -4.02 -1.95
CA PRO A 65 -4.64 -5.26 -1.23
C PRO A 65 -3.59 -5.42 -0.14
N TRP A 66 -3.96 -6.06 0.97
CA TRP A 66 -3.10 -6.27 2.14
C TRP A 66 -1.67 -6.77 1.82
N SER A 67 -1.52 -7.63 0.81
CA SER A 67 -0.20 -8.15 0.40
C SER A 67 0.73 -7.09 -0.19
N LYS A 68 0.18 -6.04 -0.82
CA LYS A 68 0.93 -4.94 -1.44
C LYS A 68 1.27 -3.80 -0.47
N LEU A 69 0.55 -3.71 0.66
CA LEU A 69 0.82 -2.68 1.66
C LEU A 69 2.22 -2.79 2.26
N ASP A 70 2.86 -1.63 2.39
CA ASP A 70 4.14 -1.49 3.08
C ASP A 70 4.04 -1.80 4.59
N LYS A 71 5.19 -2.13 5.18
CA LYS A 71 5.29 -2.39 6.63
C LYS A 71 4.71 -1.24 7.46
N THR A 72 4.95 0.01 7.04
CA THR A 72 4.43 1.21 7.73
C THR A 72 2.90 1.29 7.65
N ALA A 73 2.32 1.05 6.48
CA ALA A 73 0.87 1.04 6.30
C ALA A 73 0.23 -0.09 7.12
N LYS A 74 0.77 -1.31 7.04
CA LYS A 74 0.34 -2.46 7.85
C LYS A 74 0.40 -2.17 9.36
N THR A 75 1.48 -1.53 9.82
CA THR A 75 1.64 -1.13 11.23
C THR A 75 0.54 -0.18 11.67
N ARG A 76 0.26 0.88 10.89
CA ARG A 76 -0.80 1.85 11.22
C ARG A 76 -2.17 1.17 11.32
N LYS A 77 -2.50 0.30 10.36
CA LYS A 77 -3.77 -0.44 10.36
C LYS A 77 -3.88 -1.43 11.52
N LEU A 78 -2.79 -2.10 11.90
CA LEU A 78 -2.74 -2.99 13.06
C LEU A 78 -2.88 -2.22 14.39
N LEU A 79 -2.36 -1.00 14.48
CA LEU A 79 -2.59 -0.14 15.66
C LEU A 79 -4.07 0.21 15.80
N SER A 80 -4.73 0.66 14.71
CA SER A 80 -6.16 0.93 14.72
C SER A 80 -6.98 -0.32 15.08
N PHE A 81 -6.57 -1.49 14.60
CA PHE A 81 -7.20 -2.76 15.01
C PHE A 81 -6.98 -3.07 16.49
N ALA A 82 -5.78 -2.83 17.04
CA ALA A 82 -5.48 -3.05 18.45
C ALA A 82 -6.36 -2.19 19.37
N GLU A 83 -6.66 -0.95 18.98
CA GLU A 83 -7.56 -0.05 19.71
C GLU A 83 -8.99 -0.58 19.73
N LYS A 84 -9.51 -0.99 18.56
CA LYS A 84 -10.84 -1.63 18.47
C LYS A 84 -10.91 -2.91 19.31
N TYR A 85 -9.89 -3.76 19.20
CA TYR A 85 -9.79 -5.00 19.95
C TYR A 85 -9.72 -4.76 21.47
N LYS A 86 -9.05 -3.69 21.91
CA LYS A 86 -9.02 -3.25 23.31
C LYS A 86 -10.41 -2.90 23.81
N THR A 87 -11.18 -2.13 23.02
CA THR A 87 -12.55 -1.74 23.40
C THR A 87 -13.52 -2.92 23.40
N GLU A 88 -13.40 -3.85 22.45
CA GLU A 88 -14.28 -5.02 22.34
C GLU A 88 -14.04 -6.04 23.46
N GLN A 89 -12.77 -6.28 23.80
CA GLN A 89 -12.38 -7.27 24.83
C GLN A 89 -12.14 -6.66 26.22
N ASN A 90 -12.31 -5.34 26.38
CA ASN A 90 -12.03 -4.60 27.61
C ASN A 90 -10.64 -4.93 28.21
N LEU A 91 -9.61 -4.90 27.37
CA LEU A 91 -8.23 -5.20 27.78
C LEU A 91 -7.63 -4.08 28.63
N SER A 92 -6.77 -4.46 29.58
CA SER A 92 -5.97 -3.50 30.35
C SER A 92 -4.88 -2.84 29.49
N ASP A 93 -4.42 -1.65 29.88
CA ASP A 93 -3.35 -0.91 29.19
C ASP A 93 -2.04 -1.72 29.06
N ALA A 94 -1.75 -2.56 30.06
CA ALA A 94 -0.60 -3.46 30.03
C ALA A 94 -0.74 -4.53 28.93
N GLU A 95 -1.95 -5.05 28.73
CA GLU A 95 -2.23 -6.08 27.72
C GLU A 95 -2.25 -5.48 26.33
N TYR A 96 -2.81 -4.28 26.19
CA TYR A 96 -2.75 -3.50 24.96
C TYR A 96 -1.31 -3.22 24.53
N SER A 97 -0.44 -2.82 25.45
CA SER A 97 0.98 -2.58 25.15
C SER A 97 1.68 -3.86 24.66
N LYS A 98 1.38 -5.01 25.26
CA LYS A 98 1.88 -6.33 24.80
C LYS A 98 1.34 -6.70 23.42
N LEU A 99 0.07 -6.39 23.13
CA LEU A 99 -0.54 -6.64 21.83
C LEU A 99 0.14 -5.82 20.72
N VAL A 100 0.36 -4.54 20.97
CA VAL A 100 1.04 -3.64 20.02
C VAL A 100 2.48 -4.11 19.78
N ALA A 101 3.22 -4.49 20.83
CA ALA A 101 4.56 -5.05 20.70
C ALA A 101 4.54 -6.36 19.91
N PHE A 102 3.58 -7.24 20.18
CA PHE A 102 3.39 -8.50 19.46
C PHE A 102 3.12 -8.29 17.97
N PHE A 103 2.30 -7.31 17.59
CA PHE A 103 2.05 -6.98 16.19
C PHE A 103 3.29 -6.47 15.47
N LYS A 104 4.10 -5.63 16.13
CA LYS A 104 5.40 -5.21 15.58
C LYS A 104 6.32 -6.40 15.34
N GLU A 105 6.46 -7.27 16.35
CA GLU A 105 7.28 -8.48 16.25
C GLU A 105 6.77 -9.44 15.15
N CYS A 106 5.45 -9.54 14.97
CA CYS A 106 4.85 -10.33 13.89
C CYS A 106 5.22 -9.77 12.52
N LEU A 107 5.14 -8.46 12.33
CA LEU A 107 5.56 -7.82 11.08
C LEU A 107 7.06 -8.00 10.81
N ASP A 108 7.90 -7.89 11.84
CA ASP A 108 9.35 -8.11 11.75
C ASP A 108 9.69 -9.54 11.33
N LYS A 109 9.01 -10.53 11.93
CA LYS A 109 9.16 -11.95 11.60
C LYS A 109 8.48 -12.35 10.28
N LYS A 110 8.03 -11.39 9.47
CA LYS A 110 7.26 -11.61 8.23
C LYS A 110 6.02 -12.50 8.42
N LYS A 111 5.44 -12.49 9.62
CA LYS A 111 4.12 -13.07 9.89
C LYS A 111 3.06 -12.06 9.46
N LEU A 112 1.84 -12.53 9.19
CA LEU A 112 0.72 -11.69 8.72
C LEU A 112 0.96 -11.01 7.36
N GLN A 113 1.83 -11.57 6.51
CA GLN A 113 2.11 -11.01 5.17
C GLN A 113 1.08 -11.46 4.13
N ARG A 114 0.47 -12.63 4.32
CA ARG A 114 -0.47 -13.21 3.35
C ARG A 114 -1.87 -12.70 3.61
N VAL A 115 -2.66 -12.58 2.54
CA VAL A 115 -4.09 -12.22 2.61
C VAL A 115 -4.89 -13.24 3.42
N LYS A 116 -4.45 -14.50 3.53
CA LYS A 116 -5.12 -15.52 4.36
C LYS A 116 -4.93 -15.31 5.85
N ASP A 117 -3.88 -14.60 6.25
CA ASP A 117 -3.53 -14.41 7.66
C ASP A 117 -4.29 -13.21 8.27
N VAL A 118 -4.87 -12.34 7.43
CA VAL A 118 -5.52 -11.07 7.83
C VAL A 118 -6.79 -10.86 7.00
N VAL A 119 -7.93 -10.67 7.66
CA VAL A 119 -9.18 -10.29 6.99
C VAL A 119 -9.22 -8.78 6.86
N TYR A 120 -8.73 -8.30 5.72
CA TYR A 120 -8.66 -6.88 5.38
C TYR A 120 -9.79 -6.50 4.42
N ASP A 121 -10.47 -5.41 4.73
CA ASP A 121 -11.45 -4.79 3.84
C ASP A 121 -10.80 -3.64 3.07
N LYS A 122 -10.70 -3.80 1.75
CA LYS A 122 -10.11 -2.81 0.84
C LYS A 122 -10.99 -1.57 0.65
N GLU A 123 -12.29 -1.67 0.89
CA GLU A 123 -13.24 -0.57 0.67
C GLU A 123 -13.22 0.37 1.89
N THR A 124 -13.22 -0.17 3.10
CA THR A 124 -13.12 0.62 4.34
C THR A 124 -11.67 0.93 4.71
N GLY A 125 -10.73 0.14 4.17
CA GLY A 125 -9.31 0.23 4.49
C GLY A 125 -8.99 -0.25 5.91
N GLU A 126 -9.81 -1.09 6.52
CA GLU A 126 -9.66 -1.55 7.90
C GLU A 126 -9.46 -3.06 8.01
N ILE A 127 -8.79 -3.49 9.08
CA ILE A 127 -8.66 -4.91 9.42
C ILE A 127 -9.90 -5.29 10.24
N LYS A 128 -10.69 -6.25 9.75
CA LYS A 128 -11.87 -6.76 10.45
C LYS A 128 -11.49 -7.77 11.53
N GLU A 129 -10.66 -8.74 11.16
CA GLU A 129 -10.22 -9.79 12.08
C GLU A 129 -8.87 -10.38 11.68
N LEU A 130 -8.22 -10.99 12.66
CA LEU A 130 -7.00 -11.77 12.50
C LEU A 130 -7.31 -13.25 12.85
N PRO A 131 -7.63 -14.11 11.88
CA PRO A 131 -8.10 -15.48 12.15
C PRO A 131 -7.12 -16.34 12.95
N ALA A 132 -5.83 -16.08 12.80
CA ALA A 132 -4.78 -16.78 13.53
C ALA A 132 -4.58 -16.25 14.96
N LEU A 133 -5.08 -15.05 15.30
CA LEU A 133 -4.85 -14.41 16.60
C LEU A 133 -5.57 -15.18 17.72
N HIS A 134 -4.80 -15.58 18.72
CA HIS A 134 -5.31 -16.24 19.91
C HIS A 134 -4.74 -15.58 21.16
N PHE A 135 -5.63 -15.14 22.04
CA PHE A 135 -5.28 -14.56 23.32
C PHE A 135 -5.44 -15.60 24.43
N ASN A 136 -4.34 -15.91 25.12
CA ASN A 136 -4.36 -16.77 26.28
C ASN A 136 -4.54 -15.94 27.55
N LYS A 137 -5.77 -15.85 28.06
CA LYS A 137 -6.14 -15.10 29.27
C LYS A 137 -5.25 -15.41 30.50
N PRO A 138 -5.03 -16.68 30.90
CA PRO A 138 -4.26 -16.99 32.11
C PRO A 138 -2.79 -16.57 32.03
N THR A 139 -2.17 -16.58 30.85
CA THR A 139 -0.75 -16.21 30.69
C THR A 139 -0.57 -14.81 30.11
N ILE A 140 -1.67 -14.11 29.81
CA ILE A 140 -1.70 -12.78 29.16
C ILE A 140 -0.74 -12.77 27.95
N HIS A 141 -0.87 -13.79 27.10
CA HIS A 141 0.05 -14.00 25.99
C HIS A 141 -0.71 -14.09 24.66
N PHE A 142 -0.23 -13.34 23.67
CA PHE A 142 -0.77 -13.34 22.32
C PHE A 142 0.02 -14.32 21.45
N THR A 143 -0.70 -15.16 20.71
CA THR A 143 -0.10 -16.16 19.82
C THR A 143 -0.81 -16.18 18.48
N LEU A 144 -0.11 -16.61 17.44
CA LEU A 144 -0.71 -16.91 16.13
C LEU A 144 -0.81 -18.44 15.97
N LYS A 145 -2.02 -18.98 15.97
CA LYS A 145 -2.27 -20.42 15.67
C LYS A 145 -2.17 -20.68 14.18
N ASN A 146 -1.66 -21.85 13.82
CA ASN A 146 -1.59 -22.25 12.41
C ASN A 146 -3.00 -22.58 11.90
N ILE A 147 -3.52 -21.77 10.98
CA ILE A 147 -4.85 -21.96 10.38
C ILE A 147 -4.89 -23.07 9.32
N ASP A 148 -3.72 -23.50 8.83
CA ASP A 148 -3.63 -24.53 7.80
C ASP A 148 -3.89 -25.92 8.42
N LYS A 149 -4.92 -26.61 7.91
CA LYS A 149 -5.33 -27.96 8.31
C LYS A 149 -4.40 -29.04 7.75
N ARG A 150 -3.09 -28.80 7.77
CA ARG A 150 -2.11 -29.84 7.42
C ARG A 150 -2.24 -30.98 8.42
N VAL A 151 -2.60 -32.16 7.95
CA VAL A 151 -2.57 -33.38 8.76
C VAL A 151 -1.13 -33.53 9.25
N SER A 152 -0.93 -33.53 10.57
CA SER A 152 0.41 -33.68 11.12
C SER A 152 0.95 -35.05 10.73
N THR A 153 2.06 -35.07 9.98
CA THR A 153 2.73 -36.32 9.60
C THR A 153 3.19 -37.11 10.83
N ILE A 154 3.26 -36.48 12.01
CA ILE A 154 3.48 -37.15 13.31
C ILE A 154 2.49 -38.29 13.58
N LYS A 155 1.23 -38.20 13.13
CA LYS A 155 0.25 -39.29 13.26
C LYS A 155 0.51 -40.44 12.28
N SER A 156 1.15 -40.16 11.15
CA SER A 156 1.57 -41.17 10.16
C SER A 156 3.00 -41.68 10.37
N LEU A 157 3.75 -41.08 11.31
CA LEU A 157 5.03 -41.61 11.76
C LEU A 157 4.80 -42.86 12.62
N ALA A 158 5.72 -43.81 12.49
CA ALA A 158 5.71 -45.00 13.34
C ALA A 158 5.76 -44.59 14.83
N PRO A 159 4.97 -45.25 15.71
CA PRO A 159 4.99 -44.95 17.13
C PRO A 159 6.41 -45.00 17.69
N LYS A 160 6.80 -43.99 18.47
CA LYS A 160 8.09 -44.01 19.15
C LYS A 160 8.17 -45.23 20.06
N LYS A 161 9.10 -46.14 19.77
CA LYS A 161 9.40 -47.28 20.64
C LYS A 161 9.82 -46.74 22.00
N LYS A 162 9.13 -47.17 23.06
CA LYS A 162 9.40 -46.80 24.46
C LYS A 162 10.73 -47.36 24.99
N SER A 163 11.41 -48.18 24.18
CA SER A 163 12.74 -48.73 24.46
C SER A 163 13.74 -48.00 23.59
N GLY A 164 14.55 -47.15 24.21
CA GLY A 164 15.77 -46.66 23.60
C GLY A 164 16.66 -47.84 23.21
N THR A 165 17.34 -47.74 22.07
CA THR A 165 18.49 -48.62 21.83
C THR A 165 19.47 -48.42 22.99
N ALA A 166 20.09 -49.51 23.46
CA ALA A 166 20.89 -49.63 24.70
C ALA A 166 22.10 -48.68 24.86
N LYS A 167 22.22 -47.62 24.05
CA LYS A 167 23.31 -46.64 24.11
C LYS A 167 22.97 -45.35 24.87
N ASN A 168 21.72 -45.19 25.31
CA ASN A 168 21.26 -43.97 25.98
C ASN A 168 20.55 -44.29 27.31
N THR A 169 21.18 -45.07 28.18
CA THR A 169 20.80 -45.16 29.59
C THR A 169 21.79 -44.33 30.38
N SER A 170 21.48 -43.05 30.60
CA SER A 170 22.09 -42.32 31.72
C SER A 170 21.43 -42.86 32.98
N VAL A 171 22.12 -43.79 33.64
CA VAL A 171 21.80 -44.23 35.00
C VAL A 171 21.91 -43.01 35.90
N ASN A 172 20.77 -42.51 36.36
CA ASN A 172 20.70 -41.68 37.56
C ASN A 172 19.91 -42.51 38.57
N ASP A 173 20.63 -43.35 39.30
CA ASP A 173 20.11 -43.95 40.53
C ASP A 173 20.23 -42.89 41.62
N SER A 174 19.07 -42.40 42.05
CA SER A 174 18.91 -41.60 43.27
C SER A 174 18.64 -42.59 44.41
N ASP A 175 19.66 -42.95 45.18
CA ASP A 175 19.49 -43.66 46.45
C ASP A 175 18.85 -42.73 47.49
N SER A 176 17.76 -43.18 48.10
CA SER A 176 17.17 -42.65 49.33
C SER A 176 16.52 -43.82 50.08
N ASP A 177 17.24 -44.40 51.03
CA ASP A 177 16.93 -44.39 52.47
C ASP A 177 18.10 -45.00 53.27
#